data_AF-A0A8T1BG09-F1
#
_entry.id   AF-A0A8T1BG09-F1
#
_cell.length_a   1.000
_cell.length_b   1.000
_cell.length_c   1.000
_cell.angle_alpha   90.00
_cell.angle_beta   90.00
_cell.angle_gamma   90.00
#
_symmetry.space_group_name_H-M   'P 1'
#
loop_
_entity.id
_entity.type
_entity.pdbx_description
1 polymer ?
#
loop_
_entity_poly.entity_id
_entity_poly.type
_entity_poly.pdbx_seq_one_letter_code
_entity_poly.pdbx_strand_id
1 'polypeptide(L)'
;MAKPEHFEQVLKEQSSNFNKGPTMHEVYSDLMGEGILLTNGDCWKYHRRVLVNLFSAQALRDFMAPVIQKNVQVLTEVLSRASETKELVDFYKLMNKFTFETFCNAFR
;
A
#
# COMPACT_ATOMS: atom_id res chain seq x y z
N MET A 1 -15.21 2.53 -19.05
CA MET A 1 -14.89 1.09 -19.09
C MET A 1 -15.83 0.38 -18.12
N ALA A 2 -16.61 -0.60 -18.58
CA ALA A 2 -17.66 -1.23 -17.75
C ALA A 2 -17.73 -2.76 -17.93
N LYS A 3 -16.81 -3.35 -18.70
CA LYS A 3 -16.71 -4.80 -18.88
C LYS A 3 -15.30 -5.26 -18.48
N PRO A 4 -15.14 -6.45 -17.88
CA PRO A 4 -13.84 -6.97 -17.45
C PRO A 4 -12.78 -7.00 -18.56
N GLU A 5 -13.18 -7.31 -19.79
CA GLU A 5 -12.27 -7.46 -20.92
C GLU A 5 -11.59 -6.12 -21.26
N HIS A 6 -12.30 -5.01 -21.11
CA HIS A 6 -11.71 -3.69 -21.34
C HIS A 6 -10.62 -3.36 -20.31
N PHE A 7 -10.76 -3.83 -19.07
CA PHE A 7 -9.73 -3.65 -18.05
C PHE A 7 -8.52 -4.56 -18.31
N GLU A 8 -8.75 -5.79 -18.77
CA GLU A 8 -7.65 -6.69 -19.14
C GLU A 8 -6.84 -6.13 -20.31
N GLN A 9 -7.51 -5.61 -21.35
CA GLN A 9 -6.86 -4.96 -22.48
C GLN A 9 -5.94 -3.81 -22.02
N VAL A 10 -6.40 -2.97 -21.10
CA VAL A 10 -5.64 -1.79 -20.64
C VAL A 10 -4.55 -2.15 -19.65
N LEU A 11 -4.86 -2.95 -18.63
CA LEU A 11 -3.97 -3.18 -17.49
C LEU A 11 -2.96 -4.31 -17.73
N LYS A 12 -3.23 -5.21 -18.68
CA LYS A 12 -2.39 -6.39 -18.94
C LYS A 12 -1.89 -6.42 -20.38
N GLU A 13 -2.78 -6.52 -21.36
CA GLU A 13 -2.39 -6.76 -22.76
C GLU A 13 -1.66 -5.58 -23.39
N GLN A 14 -2.18 -4.37 -23.19
CA GLN A 14 -1.68 -3.13 -23.78
C GLN A 14 -1.12 -2.17 -22.73
N SER A 15 -0.67 -2.69 -21.60
CA SER A 15 -0.11 -1.90 -20.49
C SER A 15 1.02 -0.95 -20.90
N SER A 16 1.80 -1.30 -21.93
CA SER A 16 2.84 -0.41 -22.50
C SER A 16 2.29 0.82 -23.21
N ASN A 17 1.04 0.77 -23.68
CA ASN A 17 0.39 1.86 -24.41
C ASN A 17 -0.34 2.82 -23.46
N PHE A 18 -0.57 2.42 -22.21
CA PHE A 18 -1.28 3.19 -21.19
C PHE A 18 -0.36 3.53 -20.02
N ASN A 19 0.41 4.60 -20.18
CA ASN A 19 1.22 5.16 -19.09
C ASN A 19 0.34 5.78 -18.00
N LYS A 20 0.86 5.90 -16.78
CA LYS A 20 0.14 6.40 -15.59
C LYS A 20 -0.29 7.88 -15.64
N GLY A 21 0.01 8.58 -16.73
CA GLY A 21 -0.36 9.97 -16.96
C GLY A 21 0.53 10.99 -16.23
N PRO A 22 0.64 12.23 -16.76
CA PRO A 22 1.51 13.27 -16.19
C PRO A 22 1.02 13.79 -14.84
N THR A 23 -0.30 13.86 -14.61
CA THR A 23 -0.88 14.39 -13.36
C THR A 23 -0.40 13.64 -12.12
N MET A 24 -0.29 12.31 -12.19
CA MET A 24 0.19 11.52 -11.05
C MET A 24 1.68 11.81 -10.77
N HIS A 25 2.47 12.00 -11.81
CA HIS A 25 3.88 12.35 -11.67
C HIS A 25 4.03 13.73 -11.05
N GLU A 26 3.39 14.74 -11.61
CA GLU A 26 3.45 16.14 -11.14
C GLU A 26 3.00 16.31 -9.69
N VAL A 27 1.97 15.58 -9.24
CA VAL A 27 1.44 15.71 -7.87
C VAL A 27 2.32 15.02 -6.84
N TYR A 28 3.00 13.93 -7.20
CA TYR A 28 3.66 13.06 -6.23
C TYR A 28 5.19 12.97 -6.37
N SER A 29 5.78 13.52 -7.42
CA SER A 29 7.22 13.44 -7.69
C SER A 29 8.06 14.05 -6.57
N ASP A 30 7.61 15.17 -6.00
CA ASP A 30 8.36 15.88 -4.95
C ASP A 30 8.40 15.08 -3.64
N LEU A 31 7.37 14.29 -3.37
CA LEU A 31 7.27 13.46 -2.16
C LEU A 31 7.90 12.08 -2.34
N MET A 32 7.67 11.44 -3.50
CA MET A 32 7.99 10.03 -3.73
C MET A 32 9.17 9.82 -4.67
N GLY A 33 9.72 10.88 -5.25
CA GLY A 33 10.75 10.84 -6.27
C GLY A 33 10.31 10.06 -7.52
N GLU A 34 11.28 9.59 -8.29
CA GLU A 34 11.06 8.69 -9.42
C GLU A 34 10.83 7.23 -8.95
N GLY A 35 9.79 7.04 -8.14
CA GLY A 35 9.47 5.74 -7.55
C GLY A 35 8.73 4.79 -8.50
N ILE A 36 8.55 3.53 -8.07
CA ILE A 36 7.77 2.50 -8.80
C ILE A 36 6.33 2.94 -9.11
N LEU A 37 5.76 3.85 -8.32
CA LEU A 37 4.40 4.35 -8.53
C LEU A 37 4.33 5.37 -9.66
N LEU A 38 5.39 6.14 -9.93
CA LEU A 38 5.37 7.26 -10.88
C LEU A 38 6.08 6.96 -12.20
N THR A 39 7.03 6.02 -12.18
CA THR A 39 7.80 5.61 -13.36
C THR A 39 7.01 4.64 -14.27
N ASN A 40 7.38 4.61 -15.55
CA ASN A 40 6.82 3.73 -16.59
C ASN A 40 7.95 2.93 -17.29
N GLY A 41 7.57 1.98 -18.15
CA GLY A 41 8.50 1.27 -19.03
C GLY A 41 9.63 0.54 -18.28
N ASP A 42 10.86 0.66 -18.79
CA ASP A 42 12.00 -0.08 -18.26
C ASP A 42 12.45 0.39 -16.87
N CYS A 43 12.28 1.68 -16.56
CA CYS A 43 12.51 2.20 -15.22
C CYS A 43 11.57 1.53 -14.20
N TRP A 44 10.27 1.45 -14.53
CA TRP A 44 9.31 0.71 -13.70
C TRP A 44 9.69 -0.78 -13.57
N LYS A 45 10.07 -1.45 -14.66
CA LYS A 45 10.49 -2.86 -14.61
C LYS A 45 11.70 -3.06 -13.70
N TYR A 46 12.65 -2.14 -13.74
CA TYR A 46 13.83 -2.16 -12.86
C TYR A 46 13.41 -2.03 -11.39
N HIS A 47 12.66 -0.98 -11.02
CA HIS A 47 12.16 -0.81 -9.65
C HIS A 47 11.34 -2.01 -9.18
N ARG A 48 10.46 -2.55 -10.03
CA ARG A 48 9.66 -3.74 -9.71
C ARG A 48 10.54 -4.96 -9.42
N ARG A 49 11.58 -5.18 -10.22
CA ARG A 49 12.50 -6.32 -10.03
C ARG A 49 13.23 -6.23 -8.69
N VAL A 50 13.60 -5.04 -8.26
CA VAL A 50 14.25 -4.82 -6.96
C VAL A 50 13.24 -4.99 -5.82
N LEU A 51 12.10 -4.31 -5.90
CA LEU A 51 11.13 -4.23 -4.80
C LEU A 51 10.35 -5.52 -4.57
N VAL A 52 10.09 -6.35 -5.61
CA VAL A 52 9.29 -7.58 -5.44
C VAL A 52 9.90 -8.55 -4.43
N ASN A 53 11.23 -8.54 -4.26
CA ASN A 53 11.92 -9.40 -3.30
C ASN A 53 11.64 -9.01 -1.83
N LEU A 54 11.33 -7.73 -1.58
CA LEU A 54 10.92 -7.25 -0.26
C LEU A 54 9.56 -7.82 0.17
N PHE A 55 8.78 -8.34 -0.79
CA PHE A 55 7.48 -8.97 -0.55
C PHE A 55 7.51 -10.49 -0.78
N SER A 56 8.69 -11.12 -0.68
CA SER A 56 8.78 -12.58 -0.66
C SER A 56 8.02 -13.15 0.54
N ALA A 57 7.49 -14.36 0.44
CA ALA A 57 6.75 -14.98 1.53
C ALA A 57 7.60 -15.07 2.83
N GLN A 58 8.91 -15.23 2.71
CA GLN A 58 9.83 -15.19 3.85
C GLN A 58 9.91 -13.77 4.43
N ALA A 59 10.14 -12.75 3.61
CA ALA A 59 10.22 -11.37 4.08
C ALA A 59 8.90 -10.88 4.73
N LEU A 60 7.76 -11.27 4.17
CA LEU A 60 6.45 -10.97 4.75
C LEU A 60 6.30 -11.60 6.14
N ARG A 61 6.73 -12.85 6.32
CA ARG A 61 6.66 -13.55 7.62
C ARG A 61 7.64 -12.97 8.64
N ASP A 62 8.86 -12.69 8.23
CA ASP A 62 9.92 -12.33 9.17
C ASP A 62 9.86 -10.86 9.59
N PHE A 63 9.49 -9.97 8.67
CA PHE A 63 9.54 -8.53 8.91
C PHE A 63 8.15 -7.89 9.04
N MET A 64 7.19 -8.25 8.19
CA MET A 64 5.86 -7.62 8.21
C MET A 64 4.92 -8.21 9.27
N ALA A 65 4.93 -9.53 9.46
CA ALA A 65 4.02 -10.18 10.40
C ALA A 65 4.21 -9.71 11.86
N PRO A 66 5.43 -9.55 12.39
CA PRO A 66 5.62 -9.04 13.76
C PRO A 66 5.11 -7.60 13.93
N VAL A 67 5.30 -6.75 12.91
CA VAL A 67 4.81 -5.36 12.92
C VAL A 67 3.28 -5.33 12.94
N ILE A 68 2.64 -6.13 12.07
CA ILE A 68 1.18 -6.25 12.04
C ILE A 68 0.65 -6.76 13.38
N GLN A 69 1.24 -7.81 13.94
CA GLN A 69 0.83 -8.37 15.23
C GLN A 69 0.89 -7.32 16.35
N LYS A 70 1.99 -6.56 16.42
CA LYS A 70 2.13 -5.47 17.40
C LYS A 70 1.05 -4.41 17.24
N ASN A 71 0.78 -3.96 16.02
CA ASN A 71 -0.24 -2.94 15.79
C ASN A 71 -1.66 -3.48 16.02
N VAL A 72 -1.90 -4.78 15.78
CA VAL A 72 -3.17 -5.44 16.10
C VAL A 72 -3.40 -5.49 17.60
N GLN A 73 -2.34 -5.71 18.40
CA GLN A 73 -2.45 -5.64 19.86
C GLN A 73 -2.90 -4.24 20.31
N VAL A 74 -2.27 -3.19 19.80
CA VAL A 74 -2.67 -1.79 20.08
C VAL A 74 -4.11 -1.51 19.64
N LEU A 75 -4.50 -1.96 18.45
CA LEU A 75 -5.88 -1.82 17.95
C LEU A 75 -6.88 -2.52 18.89
N THR A 76 -6.54 -3.72 19.35
CA THR A 76 -7.37 -4.52 20.26
C THR A 76 -7.52 -3.81 21.62
N GLU A 77 -6.45 -3.25 22.17
CA GLU A 77 -6.49 -2.48 23.41
C GLU A 77 -7.41 -1.25 23.30
N VAL A 78 -7.32 -0.51 22.19
CA VAL A 78 -8.17 0.65 21.92
C VAL A 78 -9.65 0.25 21.86
N LEU A 79 -9.95 -0.83 21.14
CA LEU A 79 -11.32 -1.33 21.00
C LEU A 79 -11.87 -1.89 22.32
N SER A 80 -11.06 -2.61 23.10
CA SER A 80 -11.44 -3.11 24.43
C SER A 80 -11.78 -1.94 25.37
N ARG A 81 -10.93 -0.91 25.43
CA ARG A 81 -11.18 0.28 26.24
C ARG A 81 -12.47 1.00 25.82
N ALA A 82 -12.69 1.14 24.52
CA ALA A 82 -13.91 1.77 24.01
C ALA A 82 -15.17 0.94 24.37
N SER A 83 -15.07 -0.39 24.35
CA SER A 83 -16.16 -1.29 24.75
C SER A 83 -16.53 -1.14 26.23
N GLU A 84 -15.53 -1.04 27.11
CA GLU A 84 -15.71 -0.84 28.56
C GLU A 84 -16.29 0.53 28.89
N THR A 85 -15.77 1.58 28.26
CA THR A 85 -16.17 2.98 28.49
C THR A 85 -17.44 3.39 27.75
N LYS A 86 -17.93 2.53 26.84
CA LYS A 86 -19.02 2.84 25.89
C LYS A 86 -18.74 4.07 25.02
N GLU A 87 -17.46 4.37 24.78
CA GLU A 87 -17.04 5.48 23.93
C GLU A 87 -17.35 5.16 22.45
N LEU A 88 -17.84 6.17 21.72
CA LEU A 88 -18.02 6.05 20.28
C LEU A 88 -16.67 6.11 19.58
N VAL A 89 -16.39 5.11 18.74
CA VAL A 89 -15.16 5.04 17.95
C VAL A 89 -15.45 5.35 16.50
N ASP A 90 -14.75 6.34 15.95
CA ASP A 90 -14.66 6.52 14.51
C ASP A 90 -13.76 5.41 13.92
N PHE A 91 -14.41 4.37 13.39
CA PHE A 91 -13.72 3.22 12.85
C PHE A 91 -12.91 3.56 11.59
N TYR A 92 -13.36 4.52 10.78
CA TYR A 92 -12.62 4.95 9.58
C TYR A 92 -11.29 5.60 9.98
N LYS A 93 -11.31 6.51 10.96
CA LYS A 93 -10.09 7.14 11.48
C LYS A 93 -9.16 6.12 12.14
N LEU A 94 -9.70 5.20 12.92
CA LEU A 94 -8.92 4.18 13.61
C LEU A 94 -8.22 3.23 12.63
N MET A 95 -8.94 2.73 11.61
CA MET A 95 -8.35 1.84 10.62
C MET A 95 -7.33 2.53 9.73
N ASN A 96 -7.56 3.78 9.33
CA ASN A 96 -6.55 4.55 8.60
C ASN A 96 -5.27 4.72 9.41
N LYS A 97 -5.39 5.04 10.71
CA LYS A 97 -4.24 5.13 11.61
C LYS A 97 -3.51 3.79 11.70
N PHE A 98 -4.23 2.69 11.92
CA PHE A 98 -3.66 1.35 11.98
C PHE A 98 -2.90 0.97 10.71
N THR A 99 -3.50 1.18 9.53
CA THR A 99 -2.87 0.87 8.24
C THR A 99 -1.63 1.72 8.00
N PHE A 100 -1.70 3.02 8.31
CA PHE A 100 -0.58 3.94 8.17
C PHE A 100 0.59 3.57 9.09
N GLU A 101 0.34 3.36 10.38
CA GLU A 101 1.37 2.95 11.35
C GLU A 101 1.98 1.60 10.98
N THR A 102 1.17 0.66 10.50
CA THR A 102 1.65 -0.64 10.02
C THR A 102 2.56 -0.51 8.81
N PHE A 103 2.17 0.30 7.83
CA PHE A 103 2.98 0.54 6.66
C PHE A 103 4.30 1.23 7.03
N CYS A 104 4.25 2.35 7.77
CA CYS A 104 5.44 3.08 8.15
C CYS A 104 6.42 2.25 8.99
N ASN A 105 5.93 1.39 9.89
CA ASN A 105 6.80 0.54 10.71
C ASN A 105 7.36 -0.67 9.95
N ALA A 106 6.70 -1.12 8.88
CA ALA A 106 7.17 -2.25 8.06
C ALA A 106 8.30 -1.85 7.10
N PHE A 107 8.37 -0.58 6.71
CA PHE A 107 9.39 -0.03 5.79
C PHE A 107 10.45 0.83 6.50
N ARG A 108 10.51 0.78 7.82
CA ARG A 108 11.52 1.46 8.65
C ARG A 108 12.66 0.52 8.96
#